data_AF-A0A7V2NHL5-F1
#
_entry.id   AF-A0A7V2NHL5-F1
#
_cell.length_a   1.000
_cell.length_b   1.000
_cell.length_c   1.000
_cell.angle_alpha   90.00
_cell.angle_beta   90.00
_cell.angle_gamma   90.00
#
_symmetry.space_group_name_H-M   'P 1'
#
loop_
_entity.id
_entity.type
_entity.pdbx_description
1 polymer ?
#
loop_
_entity_poly.entity_id
_entity_poly.type
_entity_poly.pdbx_seq_one_letter_code
_entity_poly.pdbx_strand_id
1 'polypeptide(L)'
;MIVGISGNIGAGKSSLVAMLHEELKYDVVYEIVDENPYLKDFYKDMKRWAFHSELYFLIKRFDFLKNVPDSDRVILQDRTIYEDVHIFTKNLYLLGYIDSRDWHTYMELFKTFCDHLPSPSGLIYIRASVDTLEKRIKKRGRKFEIERLSREYLSQLG
;
A
#
# COMPACT_ATOMS: atom_id res chain seq x y z
N MET A 1 20.06 1.98 -1.08
CA MET A 1 19.13 3.02 -1.62
C MET A 1 17.71 2.46 -1.77
N ILE A 2 16.67 3.17 -1.32
CA ILE A 2 15.26 2.72 -1.46
C ILE A 2 14.54 3.58 -2.50
N VAL A 3 13.87 2.96 -3.47
CA VAL A 3 12.99 3.65 -4.44
C VAL A 3 11.57 3.11 -4.27
N GLY A 4 10.63 4.00 -3.98
CA GLY A 4 9.24 3.67 -3.83
C GLY A 4 8.52 3.57 -5.17
N ILE A 5 7.65 2.57 -5.33
CA ILE A 5 6.71 2.49 -6.45
C ILE A 5 5.30 2.78 -5.93
N SER A 6 4.67 3.83 -6.46
CA SER A 6 3.31 4.24 -6.14
C SER A 6 2.39 4.15 -7.35
N GLY A 7 1.10 4.03 -7.10
CA GLY A 7 0.06 3.88 -8.09
C GLY A 7 -1.12 3.12 -7.50
N ASN A 8 -2.30 3.35 -8.09
CA ASN A 8 -3.54 2.76 -7.61
C ASN A 8 -3.54 1.20 -7.67
N ILE A 9 -4.52 0.57 -7.03
CA ILE A 9 -4.75 -0.88 -7.10
C ILE A 9 -5.00 -1.26 -8.56
N GLY A 10 -4.21 -2.20 -9.09
CA GLY A 10 -4.27 -2.57 -10.51
C GLY A 10 -3.44 -1.67 -11.45
N ALA A 11 -2.67 -0.70 -10.96
CA ALA A 11 -1.82 0.16 -11.80
C ALA A 11 -0.65 -0.59 -12.48
N GLY A 12 -0.27 -1.78 -11.98
CA GLY A 12 0.82 -2.58 -12.52
C GLY A 12 2.15 -2.42 -11.78
N LYS A 13 2.12 -1.94 -10.52
CA LYS A 13 3.30 -1.77 -9.67
C LYS A 13 4.13 -3.04 -9.54
N SER A 14 3.52 -4.14 -9.09
CA SER A 14 4.20 -5.43 -8.93
C SER A 14 4.79 -5.95 -10.26
N SER A 15 4.13 -5.68 -11.39
CA SER A 15 4.66 -6.04 -12.71
C SER A 15 5.89 -5.21 -13.07
N LEU A 16 5.89 -3.89 -12.82
CA LEU A 16 7.05 -3.03 -13.04
C LEU A 16 8.23 -3.47 -12.19
N VAL A 17 7.97 -3.72 -10.91
CA VAL A 17 9.00 -4.13 -9.96
C VAL A 17 9.63 -5.47 -10.37
N ALA A 18 8.81 -6.44 -10.81
CA ALA A 18 9.31 -7.72 -11.32
C ALA A 18 10.21 -7.53 -12.56
N MET A 19 9.80 -6.69 -13.53
CA MET A 19 10.61 -6.38 -14.71
C MET A 19 11.96 -5.75 -14.33
N LEU A 20 11.96 -4.79 -13.40
CA LEU A 20 13.19 -4.13 -12.94
C LEU A 20 14.09 -5.09 -12.16
N HIS A 21 13.54 -6.03 -11.41
CA HIS A 21 14.31 -7.10 -10.78
C HIS A 21 15.01 -7.99 -11.81
N GLU A 22 14.29 -8.42 -12.85
CA GLU A 22 14.83 -9.29 -13.88
C GLU A 22 15.96 -8.61 -14.68
N GLU A 23 15.75 -7.37 -15.11
CA GLU A 23 16.67 -6.62 -15.96
C GLU A 23 17.85 -6.02 -15.19
N LEU A 24 17.61 -5.44 -14.01
CA LEU A 24 18.59 -4.63 -13.27
C LEU A 24 19.10 -5.29 -11.98
N LYS A 25 18.55 -6.45 -11.62
CA LYS A 25 18.89 -7.20 -10.39
C LYS A 25 18.69 -6.39 -9.11
N TYR A 26 17.74 -5.44 -9.12
CA TYR A 26 17.37 -4.69 -7.93
C TYR A 26 16.65 -5.60 -6.93
N ASP A 27 16.92 -5.43 -5.65
CA ASP A 27 16.21 -6.15 -4.60
C ASP A 27 14.76 -5.63 -4.53
N VAL A 28 13.82 -6.53 -4.26
CA VAL A 28 12.39 -6.22 -4.32
C VAL A 28 11.70 -6.56 -3.02
N VAL A 29 10.82 -5.64 -2.62
CA VAL A 29 9.95 -5.82 -1.47
C VAL A 29 8.52 -5.66 -1.93
N TYR A 30 7.84 -6.80 -2.02
CA TYR A 30 6.44 -6.86 -2.43
C TYR A 30 5.49 -6.50 -1.28
N GLU A 31 4.29 -6.07 -1.64
CA GLU A 31 3.19 -5.89 -0.68
C GLU A 31 2.80 -7.24 -0.07
N ILE A 32 2.78 -7.32 1.26
CA ILE A 32 2.43 -8.53 2.00
C ILE A 32 0.91 -8.60 2.19
N VAL A 33 0.21 -8.91 1.11
CA VAL A 33 -1.27 -8.96 1.08
C VAL A 33 -1.79 -10.21 1.79
N ASP A 34 -1.16 -11.36 1.56
CA ASP A 34 -1.68 -12.67 1.99
C ASP A 34 -1.47 -12.97 3.49
N GLU A 35 -0.57 -12.25 4.18
CA GLU A 35 -0.34 -12.44 5.62
C GLU A 35 -1.24 -11.57 6.50
N ASN A 36 -1.93 -10.57 5.95
CA ASN A 36 -2.76 -9.66 6.75
C ASN A 36 -4.03 -10.38 7.22
N PRO A 37 -4.15 -10.73 8.52
CA PRO A 37 -5.26 -11.53 9.02
C PRO A 37 -6.59 -10.77 8.94
N TYR A 38 -6.56 -9.45 8.86
CA TYR A 38 -7.74 -8.59 8.82
C TYR A 38 -8.22 -8.34 7.39
N LEU A 39 -7.41 -8.57 6.36
CA LEU A 39 -7.71 -8.08 5.01
C LEU A 39 -8.99 -8.70 4.44
N LYS A 40 -9.19 -10.01 4.64
CA LYS A 40 -10.41 -10.68 4.19
C LYS A 40 -11.66 -10.12 4.87
N ASP A 41 -11.55 -9.79 6.16
CA ASP A 41 -12.66 -9.27 6.94
C ASP A 41 -12.87 -7.76 6.74
N PHE A 42 -11.82 -7.01 6.40
CA PHE A 42 -11.87 -5.65 5.88
C PHE A 42 -12.75 -5.55 4.65
N TYR A 43 -12.53 -6.42 3.65
CA TYR A 43 -13.43 -6.42 2.50
C TYR A 43 -14.86 -6.79 2.92
N LYS A 44 -15.06 -7.68 3.89
CA LYS A 44 -16.42 -8.03 4.38
C LYS A 44 -17.14 -6.93 5.15
N ASP A 45 -16.42 -6.14 5.94
CA ASP A 45 -16.94 -5.08 6.79
C ASP A 45 -15.83 -4.04 7.02
N MET A 46 -15.74 -3.08 6.09
CA MET A 46 -14.70 -2.05 6.13
C MET A 46 -14.82 -1.18 7.39
N LYS A 47 -16.05 -0.91 7.85
CA LYS A 47 -16.27 -0.05 9.02
C LYS A 47 -15.71 -0.67 10.30
N ARG A 48 -15.75 -2.00 10.42
CA ARG A 48 -15.19 -2.70 11.58
C ARG A 48 -13.68 -2.93 11.48
N TRP A 49 -13.18 -3.20 10.28
CA TRP A 49 -11.85 -3.78 10.10
C TRP A 49 -10.83 -2.89 9.39
N ALA A 50 -11.23 -1.72 8.87
CA ALA A 50 -10.32 -0.78 8.20
C ALA A 50 -9.13 -0.42 9.09
N PHE A 51 -9.37 0.09 10.29
CA PHE A 51 -8.30 0.47 11.22
C PHE A 51 -7.33 -0.69 11.50
N HIS A 52 -7.85 -1.89 11.78
CA HIS A 52 -7.04 -3.07 12.06
C HIS A 52 -6.16 -3.50 10.87
N SER A 53 -6.73 -3.49 9.67
CA SER A 53 -6.02 -3.87 8.44
C SER A 53 -4.93 -2.87 8.10
N GLU A 54 -5.22 -1.58 8.19
CA GLU A 54 -4.26 -0.50 7.92
C GLU A 54 -3.15 -0.43 8.98
N LEU A 55 -3.46 -0.65 10.26
CA LEU A 55 -2.46 -0.74 11.33
C LEU A 55 -1.51 -1.92 11.12
N TYR A 56 -2.02 -3.07 10.68
CA TYR A 56 -1.17 -4.21 10.33
C TYR A 56 -0.19 -3.88 9.21
N PHE A 57 -0.67 -3.24 8.14
CA PHE A 57 0.20 -2.81 7.04
C PHE A 57 1.28 -1.83 7.51
N LEU A 58 0.90 -0.85 8.34
CA LEU A 58 1.84 0.11 8.92
C LEU A 58 2.96 -0.57 9.72
N ILE A 59 2.61 -1.52 10.60
CA ILE A 59 3.59 -2.27 11.41
C ILE A 59 4.54 -3.08 10.51
N LYS A 60 4.00 -3.84 9.55
CA LYS A 60 4.82 -4.64 8.63
C LYS A 60 5.76 -3.78 7.79
N ARG A 61 5.30 -2.59 7.40
CA ARG A 61 6.10 -1.64 6.64
C ARG A 61 7.24 -1.06 7.48
N PHE A 62 6.96 -0.73 8.74
CA PHE A 62 7.98 -0.29 9.69
C PHE A 62 9.03 -1.39 9.94
N ASP A 63 8.60 -2.61 10.24
CA ASP A 63 9.50 -3.74 10.46
C ASP A 63 10.40 -4.00 9.26
N PHE A 64 9.86 -3.90 8.04
CA PHE A 64 10.65 -3.99 6.84
C PHE A 64 11.71 -2.87 6.77
N LEU A 65 11.29 -1.60 6.83
CA LEU A 65 12.18 -0.45 6.66
C LEU A 65 13.26 -0.38 7.76
N LYS A 66 12.95 -0.83 8.98
CA LYS A 66 13.91 -0.93 10.09
C LYS A 66 15.03 -1.94 9.84
N ASN A 67 14.75 -3.01 9.11
CA ASN A 67 15.68 -4.10 8.85
C ASN A 67 16.38 -4.00 7.49
N VAL A 68 16.16 -2.90 6.75
CA VAL A 68 16.87 -2.66 5.49
C VAL A 68 18.37 -2.46 5.79
N PRO A 69 19.26 -3.30 5.25
CA PRO A 69 20.69 -3.16 5.48
C PRO A 69 21.23 -1.91 4.78
N ASP A 70 22.15 -1.23 5.44
CA ASP A 70 22.93 -0.16 4.82
C ASP A 70 23.85 -0.79 3.75
N SER A 71 23.49 -0.60 2.49
CA SER A 71 24.20 -1.17 1.35
C SER A 71 23.98 -0.33 0.09
N ASP A 72 24.91 -0.45 -0.85
CA ASP A 72 24.85 0.21 -2.16
C ASP A 72 23.77 -0.39 -3.08
N ARG A 73 23.00 -1.38 -2.60
CA ARG A 73 21.94 -2.01 -3.38
C ARG A 73 20.74 -1.09 -3.54
N VAL A 74 20.09 -1.20 -4.69
CA VAL A 74 18.81 -0.55 -4.95
C VAL A 74 17.70 -1.51 -4.53
N ILE A 75 16.83 -1.03 -3.65
CA ILE A 75 15.65 -1.76 -3.19
C ILE A 75 14.41 -1.06 -3.74
N LEU A 76 13.64 -1.80 -4.53
CA LEU A 76 12.34 -1.37 -5.03
C LEU A 76 11.26 -1.77 -4.04
N GLN A 77 10.49 -0.79 -3.58
CA GLN A 77 9.39 -1.01 -2.66
C GLN A 77 8.05 -0.92 -3.39
N ASP A 78 7.33 -2.04 -3.49
CA ASP A 78 5.95 -2.08 -3.98
C ASP A 78 5.03 -1.49 -2.91
N ARG A 79 4.53 -0.28 -3.17
CA ARG A 79 3.80 0.61 -2.26
C ARG A 79 4.64 1.15 -1.10
N THR A 80 4.65 2.47 -0.94
CA THR A 80 5.39 3.15 0.14
C THR A 80 4.55 3.32 1.41
N ILE A 81 5.21 3.49 2.55
CA ILE A 81 4.54 3.85 3.82
C ILE A 81 3.70 5.12 3.69
N TYR A 82 4.18 6.09 2.89
CA TYR A 82 3.49 7.35 2.65
C TYR A 82 2.22 7.16 1.82
N GLU A 83 2.26 6.24 0.87
CA GLU A 83 1.11 5.89 0.05
C GLU A 83 0.06 5.13 0.88
N ASP A 84 0.49 4.16 1.70
CA ASP A 84 -0.36 3.46 2.68
C ASP A 84 -1.15 4.50 3.51
N VAL A 85 -0.44 5.44 4.13
CA VAL A 85 -1.02 6.41 5.07
C VAL A 85 -1.82 7.51 4.38
N HIS A 86 -1.22 8.23 3.45
CA HIS A 86 -1.78 9.48 2.92
C HIS A 86 -2.78 9.28 1.79
N ILE A 87 -2.78 8.10 1.16
CA ILE A 87 -3.75 7.74 0.11
C ILE A 87 -4.76 6.75 0.67
N PHE A 88 -4.35 5.56 1.09
CA PHE A 88 -5.29 4.50 1.46
C PHE A 88 -5.96 4.75 2.81
N THR A 89 -5.20 4.82 3.91
CA THR A 89 -5.76 5.01 5.25
C THR A 89 -6.51 6.33 5.37
N LYS A 90 -5.95 7.42 4.82
CA LYS A 90 -6.61 8.73 4.80
C LYS A 90 -7.94 8.68 4.05
N ASN A 91 -8.03 7.99 2.92
CA ASN A 91 -9.30 7.85 2.19
C ASN A 91 -10.34 7.06 3.01
N LEU A 92 -9.91 5.99 3.71
CA LEU A 92 -10.79 5.25 4.61
C LEU A 92 -11.33 6.11 5.77
N TYR A 93 -10.51 7.01 6.30
CA TYR A 93 -10.96 8.03 7.26
C TYR A 93 -11.97 9.00 6.65
N LEU A 94 -11.67 9.57 5.48
CA LEU A 94 -12.57 10.53 4.81
C LEU A 94 -13.92 9.92 4.43
N LEU A 95 -13.95 8.63 4.12
CA LEU A 95 -15.16 7.86 3.83
C LEU A 95 -15.91 7.40 5.09
N GLY A 96 -15.38 7.66 6.29
CA GLY A 96 -16.01 7.29 7.55
C GLY A 96 -15.90 5.81 7.92
N TYR A 97 -14.97 5.08 7.30
CA TYR A 97 -14.63 3.69 7.69
C TYR A 97 -13.64 3.61 8.84
N ILE A 98 -12.87 4.67 9.07
CA ILE A 98 -12.04 4.88 10.25
C ILE A 98 -12.59 6.10 10.97
N ASP A 99 -12.83 6.02 12.27
CA ASP A 99 -13.31 7.16 13.03
C ASP A 99 -12.18 8.13 13.39
N SER A 100 -12.53 9.32 13.88
CA SER A 100 -11.54 10.31 14.24
C SER A 100 -10.58 9.83 15.33
N ARG A 101 -11.03 9.10 16.35
CA ARG A 101 -10.16 8.65 17.44
C ARG A 101 -9.09 7.69 16.93
N ASP A 102 -9.51 6.73 16.13
CA ASP A 102 -8.63 5.74 15.52
C ASP A 102 -7.68 6.38 14.50
N TRP A 103 -8.16 7.35 13.71
CA TRP A 103 -7.32 8.12 12.80
C TRP A 103 -6.20 8.89 13.51
N HIS A 104 -6.51 9.58 14.62
CA HIS A 104 -5.48 10.30 15.39
C HIS A 104 -4.43 9.34 15.96
N THR A 105 -4.89 8.21 16.52
CA THR A 105 -3.99 7.16 17.06
C THR A 105 -3.09 6.59 15.97
N TYR A 106 -3.65 6.29 14.80
CA TYR A 106 -2.91 5.83 13.63
C TYR A 106 -1.83 6.83 13.20
N MET A 107 -2.18 8.12 13.13
CA MET A 107 -1.26 9.18 12.72
C MET A 107 -0.15 9.43 13.74
N GLU A 108 -0.42 9.30 15.03
CA GLU A 108 0.62 9.36 16.08
C GLU A 108 1.63 8.22 15.94
N LEU A 109 1.15 7.00 15.71
CA LEU A 109 2.01 5.83 15.45
C LEU A 109 2.84 6.04 14.19
N PHE A 110 2.22 6.47 13.09
CA PHE A 110 2.92 6.75 11.83
C PHE A 110 4.04 7.79 12.00
N LYS A 111 3.77 8.91 12.69
CA LYS A 111 4.78 9.94 12.96
C LYS A 111 5.95 9.38 13.78
N THR A 112 5.63 8.66 14.85
CA THR A 112 6.62 8.02 15.73
C THR A 112 7.52 7.07 14.94
N PHE A 113 6.95 6.32 14.00
CA PHE A 113 7.69 5.42 13.12
C PHE A 113 8.57 6.19 12.14
N CYS A 114 8.04 7.20 11.46
CA CYS A 114 8.80 8.01 10.49
C CYS A 114 10.06 8.64 11.08
N ASP A 115 10.05 9.05 12.35
CA ASP A 115 11.22 9.61 13.03
C ASP A 115 12.40 8.62 13.12
N HIS A 116 12.15 7.33 12.95
CA HIS A 116 13.12 6.25 13.07
C HIS A 116 13.39 5.49 11.77
N LEU A 117 12.79 5.92 10.65
CA LEU A 117 12.86 5.19 9.37
C LEU A 117 13.71 5.94 8.33
N PRO A 118 14.43 5.20 7.47
CA PRO A 118 15.06 5.80 6.31
C PRO A 118 14.00 6.33 5.34
N SER A 119 14.22 7.53 4.82
CA SER A 119 13.36 8.09 3.76
C SER A 119 13.71 7.47 2.40
N PRO A 120 12.72 7.16 1.55
CA PRO A 120 12.96 6.76 0.17
C PRO A 120 13.77 7.82 -0.57
N SER A 121 14.74 7.38 -1.37
CA SER A 121 15.59 8.26 -2.18
C SER A 121 14.89 8.73 -3.46
N GLY A 122 13.77 8.13 -3.83
CA GLY A 122 12.95 8.52 -4.97
C GLY A 122 11.62 7.78 -5.02
N LEU A 123 10.70 8.29 -5.86
CA LEU A 123 9.37 7.73 -6.09
C LEU A 123 9.10 7.59 -7.58
N ILE A 124 8.65 6.41 -8.02
CA ILE A 124 8.11 6.16 -9.34
C ILE A 124 6.60 6.01 -9.22
N TYR A 125 5.85 6.91 -9.85
CA TYR A 125 4.39 6.89 -9.83
C TYR A 125 3.82 6.33 -11.15
N ILE A 126 3.01 5.29 -11.05
CA ILE A 126 2.33 4.65 -12.17
C ILE A 126 0.89 5.13 -12.22
N ARG A 127 0.57 5.91 -13.26
CA ARG A 127 -0.79 6.39 -13.53
C ARG A 127 -1.51 5.47 -14.52
N ALA A 128 -2.76 5.12 -14.22
CA ALA A 128 -3.65 4.40 -15.12
C ALA A 128 -5.09 4.91 -14.96
N SER A 129 -5.90 4.81 -16.03
CA SER A 129 -7.31 5.19 -15.96
C SER A 129 -8.12 4.18 -15.14
N VAL A 130 -9.22 4.61 -14.54
CA VAL A 130 -10.13 3.73 -13.76
C VAL A 130 -10.55 2.50 -14.56
N ASP A 131 -10.85 2.68 -15.86
CA ASP A 131 -11.22 1.57 -16.74
C ASP A 131 -10.08 0.53 -16.90
N THR A 132 -8.83 0.99 -16.95
CA THR A 132 -7.65 0.10 -16.96
C THR A 132 -7.50 -0.62 -15.62
N LEU A 133 -7.68 0.09 -14.50
CA LEU A 133 -7.59 -0.49 -13.15
C LEU A 133 -8.63 -1.61 -12.97
N GLU A 134 -9.90 -1.34 -13.28
CA GLU A 134 -10.99 -2.31 -13.17
C GLU A 134 -10.73 -3.57 -14.00
N LYS A 135 -10.30 -3.40 -15.26
CA LYS A 135 -9.96 -4.53 -16.15
C LYS A 135 -8.86 -5.40 -15.55
N ARG A 136 -7.83 -4.78 -14.97
CA ARG A 136 -6.69 -5.49 -14.37
C ARG A 136 -7.06 -6.15 -13.03
N ILE A 137 -7.86 -5.50 -12.19
CA ILE A 137 -8.37 -6.07 -10.93
C ILE A 137 -9.21 -7.30 -11.23
N LYS A 138 -10.13 -7.22 -12.20
CA LYS A 138 -10.95 -8.36 -12.66
C LYS A 138 -10.08 -9.50 -13.17
N LYS A 139 -9.08 -9.20 -14.01
CA LYS A 139 -8.13 -10.21 -14.53
C LYS A 139 -7.31 -10.88 -13.41
N ARG A 140 -6.92 -10.13 -12.36
CA ARG A 140 -6.16 -10.65 -11.22
C ARG A 140 -6.94 -11.66 -10.38
N GLY A 141 -8.28 -11.64 -10.42
CA GLY A 141 -9.11 -12.72 -9.88
C GLY A 141 -9.17 -12.80 -8.36
N ARG A 142 -8.68 -11.81 -7.62
CA ARG A 142 -8.82 -11.76 -6.14
C ARG A 142 -10.28 -11.51 -5.79
N LYS A 143 -11.00 -12.59 -5.45
CA LYS A 143 -12.46 -12.59 -5.22
C LYS A 143 -12.93 -11.47 -4.27
N PHE A 144 -12.16 -11.18 -3.24
CA PHE A 144 -12.48 -10.16 -2.24
C PHE A 144 -12.34 -8.71 -2.75
N GLU A 145 -11.47 -8.45 -3.73
CA GLU A 145 -11.31 -7.11 -4.33
C GLU A 145 -12.41 -6.83 -5.38
N ILE A 146 -12.72 -7.84 -6.21
CA ILE A 146 -13.62 -7.71 -7.36
C ILE A 146 -15.07 -7.41 -6.96
N GLU A 147 -15.52 -7.97 -5.85
CA GLU A 147 -16.91 -7.83 -5.42
C GLU A 147 -17.20 -6.51 -4.68
N ARG A 148 -16.16 -5.79 -4.23
CA ARG A 148 -16.32 -4.75 -3.19
C ARG A 148 -15.55 -3.45 -3.39
N LEU A 149 -14.64 -3.37 -4.35
CA LEU A 149 -14.04 -2.09 -4.75
C LEU A 149 -14.99 -1.38 -5.72
N SER A 150 -15.65 -0.31 -5.26
CA SER A 150 -16.49 0.51 -6.12
C SER A 150 -15.64 1.37 -7.07
N ARG A 151 -16.25 1.78 -8.19
CA ARG A 151 -15.60 2.68 -9.14
C ARG A 151 -15.30 4.04 -8.51
N GLU A 152 -16.20 4.51 -7.65
CA GLU A 152 -16.04 5.72 -6.86
C GLU A 152 -14.82 5.62 -5.94
N TYR A 153 -14.64 4.48 -5.26
CA TYR A 153 -13.48 4.24 -4.40
C TYR A 153 -12.17 4.27 -5.21
N LEU A 154 -12.13 3.61 -6.38
CA LEU A 154 -10.95 3.65 -7.25
C LEU A 154 -10.65 5.06 -7.77
N SER A 155 -11.66 5.87 -8.05
CA SER A 155 -11.46 7.26 -8.52
C SER A 155 -10.89 8.19 -7.45
N GLN A 156 -11.06 7.87 -6.17
CA GLN A 156 -10.56 8.68 -5.05
C GLN A 156 -9.10 8.38 -4.67
N LEU A 157 -8.53 7.30 -5.21
CA LEU A 157 -7.16 6.86 -4.93
C LEU A 157 -6.14 7.34 -5.99
N GLY A 158 -6.58 8.09 -7.00
CA GLY A 158 -5.82 8.47 -8.19
C GLY A 158 -5.33 9.91 -8.18
#